data_AF-A0A8T7J9I9-F1
#
_entry.id   AF-A0A8T7J9I9-F1
#
_cell.length_a   1.000
_cell.length_b   1.000
_cell.length_c   1.000
_cell.angle_alpha   90.00
_cell.angle_beta   90.00
_cell.angle_gamma   90.00
#
_symmetry.space_group_name_H-M   'P 1'
#
loop_
_entity.id
_entity.type
_entity.pdbx_description
1 polymer ?
#
loop_
_entity_poly.entity_id
_entity_poly.type
_entity_poly.pdbx_seq_one_letter_code
_entity_poly.pdbx_strand_id
1 'polypeptide(L)'
;MRLGALAVLTVTAALAAQLTLGHGGRTNSAGCHNQTSNGTYHCHNGSSSSKAKRSSSARSEFRKYNPCPATGKTKGACPGWHVDHIVPLACGGADKPYNMQWLTAKQNLSKGSMGCSYN
;
A
#
# COMPACT_ATOMS: atom_id res chain seq x y z
N MET A 1 -7.73 -6.81 -66.07
CA MET A 1 -7.73 -5.49 -65.37
C MET A 1 -9.12 -5.35 -64.76
N ARG A 2 -9.42 -5.36 -63.46
CA ARG A 2 -9.01 -4.39 -62.42
C ARG A 2 -9.51 -4.85 -61.03
N LEU A 3 -9.34 -6.12 -60.66
CA LEU A 3 -9.74 -6.62 -59.32
C LEU A 3 -8.57 -6.75 -58.33
N GLY A 4 -7.32 -6.89 -58.80
CA GLY A 4 -6.16 -7.02 -57.91
C GLY A 4 -5.68 -5.71 -57.27
N ALA A 5 -5.83 -4.58 -57.95
CA ALA A 5 -5.32 -3.30 -57.44
C ALA A 5 -6.14 -2.72 -56.27
N LEU A 6 -7.46 -2.98 -56.23
CA LEU A 6 -8.33 -2.48 -55.16
C LEU A 6 -8.20 -3.29 -53.86
N ALA A 7 -8.04 -4.61 -53.93
CA ALA A 7 -7.86 -5.45 -52.74
C ALA A 7 -6.48 -5.25 -52.09
N VAL A 8 -5.44 -4.99 -52.88
CA VAL A 8 -4.09 -4.69 -52.36
C VAL A 8 -4.05 -3.31 -51.69
N LEU A 9 -4.83 -2.34 -52.18
CA LEU A 9 -4.87 -0.98 -51.61
C LEU A 9 -5.67 -0.91 -50.28
N THR A 10 -6.63 -1.81 -50.07
CA THR A 10 -7.42 -1.82 -48.82
C THR A 10 -6.73 -2.60 -47.68
N VAL A 11 -5.95 -3.64 -48.00
CA VAL A 11 -5.21 -4.42 -46.99
C VAL A 11 -4.05 -3.61 -46.39
N THR A 12 -3.42 -2.72 -47.15
CA THR A 12 -2.31 -1.89 -46.65
C THR A 12 -2.75 -0.78 -45.69
N ALA A 13 -3.98 -0.28 -45.80
CA ALA A 13 -4.46 0.80 -44.94
C ALA A 13 -4.87 0.35 -43.51
N ALA A 14 -5.23 -0.92 -43.32
CA ALA A 14 -5.71 -1.42 -42.02
C ALA A 14 -4.58 -1.82 -41.05
N LEU A 15 -3.35 -2.06 -41.54
CA LEU A 15 -2.23 -2.51 -40.70
C LEU A 15 -1.46 -1.35 -40.03
N ALA A 16 -1.73 -0.11 -40.41
CA ALA A 16 -1.03 1.07 -39.88
C ALA A 16 -1.55 1.55 -38.51
N ALA A 17 -2.62 0.95 -37.96
CA ALA A 17 -3.31 1.45 -36.78
C ALA A 17 -2.81 0.89 -35.42
N GLN A 18 -1.74 0.10 -35.37
CA GLN A 18 -1.43 -0.72 -34.18
C GLN A 18 -0.19 -0.31 -33.37
N LEU A 19 0.42 0.85 -33.63
CA LEU A 19 1.59 1.29 -32.88
C LEU A 19 1.27 2.48 -31.98
N THR A 20 0.42 2.25 -30.98
CA THR A 20 0.29 3.17 -29.85
C THR A 20 1.50 3.01 -28.93
N LEU A 21 2.47 3.92 -29.08
CA LEU A 21 3.62 4.01 -28.18
C LEU A 21 3.14 4.57 -26.82
N GLY A 22 2.86 3.66 -25.88
CA GLY A 22 2.73 4.02 -24.47
C GLY A 22 4.08 4.50 -23.95
N HIS A 23 4.23 5.81 -23.72
CA HIS A 23 5.44 6.36 -23.12
C HIS A 23 5.38 6.22 -21.59
N GLY A 24 6.52 5.88 -20.98
CA GLY A 24 6.68 5.84 -19.52
C GLY A 24 6.47 7.22 -18.88
N GLY A 25 5.81 7.23 -17.72
CA GLY A 25 5.35 8.43 -17.01
C GLY A 25 6.44 9.49 -16.79
N ARG A 26 6.02 10.75 -16.83
CA ARG A 26 6.81 11.99 -16.79
C ARG A 26 7.48 12.25 -15.43
N THR A 27 8.12 11.26 -14.85
CA THR A 27 8.94 11.37 -13.65
C THR A 27 10.42 11.35 -14.01
N ASN A 28 11.25 12.09 -13.28
CA ASN A 28 12.70 12.03 -13.44
C ASN A 28 13.28 10.72 -12.84
N SER A 29 14.60 10.55 -12.92
CA SER A 29 15.30 9.39 -12.36
C SER A 29 15.06 9.17 -10.86
N ALA A 30 14.66 10.21 -10.13
CA ALA A 30 14.28 10.14 -8.71
C ALA A 30 12.79 9.81 -8.49
N GLY A 31 11.99 9.62 -9.54
CA GLY A 31 10.55 9.36 -9.43
C GLY A 31 9.72 10.61 -9.14
N CYS A 32 10.22 11.79 -9.48
CA CYS A 32 9.59 13.08 -9.18
C CYS A 32 9.12 13.82 -10.41
N HIS A 33 8.05 14.62 -10.26
CA HIS A 33 7.53 15.45 -11.36
C HIS A 33 6.88 16.75 -10.87
N ASN A 34 6.80 17.73 -11.77
CA ASN A 34 6.05 18.97 -11.57
C ASN A 34 4.61 18.79 -12.05
N GLN A 35 3.61 19.14 -11.22
CA GLN A 35 2.22 19.17 -11.67
C GLN A 35 1.96 20.40 -12.52
N THR A 36 1.31 20.22 -13.66
CA THR A 36 0.99 21.31 -14.59
C THR A 36 -0.09 22.25 -14.08
N SER A 37 -0.90 21.81 -13.10
CA SER A 37 -1.99 22.58 -12.52
C SER A 37 -1.51 23.75 -11.65
N ASN A 38 -0.41 23.56 -10.91
CA ASN A 38 0.06 24.53 -9.92
C ASN A 38 1.59 24.64 -9.86
N GLY A 39 2.31 23.99 -10.79
CA GLY A 39 3.77 23.98 -10.82
C GLY A 39 4.44 23.23 -9.66
N THR A 40 3.67 22.53 -8.81
CA THR A 40 4.23 21.90 -7.61
C THR A 40 5.05 20.66 -7.96
N TYR A 41 6.32 20.67 -7.56
CA TYR A 41 7.23 19.53 -7.66
C TYR A 41 6.96 18.53 -6.54
N HIS A 42 6.60 17.29 -6.88
CA HIS A 42 6.44 16.23 -5.89
C HIS A 42 7.02 14.91 -6.39
N CYS A 43 7.47 14.09 -5.43
CA CYS A 43 8.14 12.83 -5.64
C CYS A 43 7.25 11.66 -5.23
N HIS A 44 7.15 10.62 -6.06
CA HIS A 44 6.51 9.37 -5.68
C HIS A 44 7.47 8.39 -4.99
N ASN A 45 8.78 8.70 -5.02
CA ASN A 45 9.80 7.96 -4.27
C ASN A 45 10.14 8.60 -2.91
N GLY A 46 9.26 9.46 -2.40
CA GLY A 46 9.26 9.75 -0.97
C GLY A 46 8.82 8.47 -0.29
N SER A 47 9.72 7.82 0.45
CA SER A 47 9.39 6.70 1.33
C SER A 47 8.02 6.96 1.93
N SER A 48 7.02 6.16 1.58
CA SER A 48 5.77 6.12 2.32
C SER A 48 6.20 5.82 3.74
N SER A 49 6.30 6.86 4.59
CA SER A 49 7.16 6.94 5.79
C SER A 49 7.37 5.55 6.28
N SER A 50 8.53 4.96 5.98
CA SER A 50 8.72 3.50 6.07
C SER A 50 8.20 3.11 7.43
N LYS A 51 6.97 2.59 7.46
CA LYS A 51 6.30 2.27 8.71
C LYS A 51 7.16 1.11 9.14
N ALA A 52 8.13 1.38 10.03
CA ALA A 52 9.22 0.47 10.36
C ALA A 52 8.60 -0.91 10.38
N LYS A 53 9.00 -1.77 9.43
CA LYS A 53 8.21 -2.96 9.06
C LYS A 53 7.86 -3.67 10.36
N ARG A 54 6.62 -3.50 10.81
CA ARG A 54 6.21 -4.00 12.13
C ARG A 54 6.48 -5.49 12.08
N SER A 55 7.26 -5.97 13.04
CA SER A 55 7.81 -7.30 13.01
C SER A 55 6.69 -8.32 12.85
N SER A 56 6.67 -8.99 11.69
CA SER A 56 5.69 -10.05 11.41
C SER A 56 5.87 -11.21 12.40
N SER A 57 7.10 -11.47 12.85
CA SER A 57 7.39 -12.46 13.87
C SER A 57 6.83 -12.07 15.23
N ALA A 58 7.01 -10.82 15.68
CA ALA A 58 6.47 -10.35 16.96
C ALA A 58 4.93 -10.45 16.99
N ARG A 59 4.27 -10.08 15.89
CA ARG A 59 2.82 -10.26 15.75
C ARG A 59 2.39 -11.72 15.75
N SER A 60 3.12 -12.59 15.05
CA SER A 60 2.81 -14.02 15.02
C SER A 60 2.98 -14.65 16.40
N GLU A 61 3.98 -14.23 17.15
CA GLU A 61 4.26 -14.73 18.49
C GLU A 61 3.23 -14.23 19.51
N PHE A 62 2.85 -12.95 19.45
CA PHE A 62 1.72 -12.43 20.24
C PHE A 62 0.46 -13.28 20.01
N ARG A 63 0.11 -13.54 18.74
CA ARG A 63 -1.08 -14.32 18.37
C ARG A 63 -1.02 -15.80 18.75
N LYS A 64 0.17 -16.36 18.99
CA LYS A 64 0.34 -17.75 19.44
C LYS A 64 -0.19 -17.91 20.86
N TYR A 65 0.07 -16.94 21.73
CA TYR A 65 -0.35 -16.95 23.14
C TYR A 65 -1.63 -16.15 23.38
N ASN A 66 -2.02 -15.26 22.46
CA ASN A 66 -3.22 -14.44 22.52
C ASN A 66 -4.07 -14.68 21.26
N PRO A 67 -4.87 -15.76 21.21
CA PRO A 67 -5.69 -16.07 20.05
C PRO A 67 -6.67 -14.96 19.72
N CYS A 68 -7.16 -14.95 18.47
CA CYS A 68 -8.15 -13.98 18.01
C CYS A 68 -9.40 -13.99 18.90
N PRO A 69 -9.82 -12.85 19.49
CA PRO A 69 -11.00 -12.82 20.36
C PRO A 69 -12.30 -13.24 19.66
N ALA A 70 -12.42 -12.99 18.35
CA ALA A 70 -13.61 -13.35 17.57
C ALA A 70 -13.66 -14.81 17.11
N THR A 71 -12.53 -15.51 16.99
CA THR A 71 -12.48 -16.84 16.36
C THR A 71 -11.75 -17.91 17.18
N GLY A 72 -11.03 -17.52 18.23
CA GLY A 72 -10.14 -18.40 19.00
C GLY A 72 -8.91 -18.89 18.22
N LYS A 73 -8.72 -18.47 16.96
CA LYS A 73 -7.62 -18.94 16.11
C LYS A 73 -6.36 -18.13 16.34
N THR A 74 -5.21 -18.80 16.35
CA THR A 74 -3.89 -18.18 16.42
C THR A 74 -3.41 -17.65 15.04
N LYS A 75 -3.99 -18.15 13.94
CA LYS A 75 -3.67 -17.78 12.55
C LYS A 75 -4.91 -17.34 11.77
N GLY A 76 -4.70 -16.67 10.64
CA GLY A 76 -5.78 -16.20 9.74
C GLY A 76 -6.34 -14.82 10.09
N ALA A 77 -7.49 -14.49 9.53
CA ALA A 77 -8.19 -13.23 9.80
C ALA A 77 -8.79 -13.20 11.21
N CYS A 78 -8.91 -12.01 11.79
CA CYS A 78 -9.63 -11.77 13.03
C CYS A 78 -10.66 -10.64 12.79
N PRO A 79 -11.91 -10.97 12.42
CA PRO A 79 -12.90 -9.96 12.05
C PRO A 79 -13.15 -8.97 13.19
N GLY A 80 -13.05 -7.67 12.89
CA GLY A 80 -13.31 -6.59 13.85
C GLY A 80 -12.16 -6.26 14.82
N TRP A 81 -11.05 -6.99 14.76
CA TRP A 81 -9.92 -6.83 15.69
C TRP A 81 -8.59 -6.59 14.98
N HIS A 82 -7.75 -5.77 15.61
CA HIS A 82 -6.43 -5.39 15.13
C HIS A 82 -5.40 -5.61 16.24
N VAL A 83 -4.22 -6.13 15.88
CA VAL A 83 -3.07 -6.14 16.78
C VAL A 83 -2.36 -4.80 16.66
N ASP A 84 -2.35 -4.06 17.76
CA ASP A 84 -1.60 -2.81 17.89
C ASP A 84 -0.73 -2.82 19.14
N HIS A 85 0.23 -1.90 19.21
CA HIS A 85 1.11 -1.83 20.36
C HIS A 85 0.42 -1.22 21.58
N ILE A 86 0.73 -1.63 22.81
CA ILE A 86 0.21 -0.96 24.02
C ILE A 86 0.77 0.46 24.08
N VAL A 87 2.11 0.54 24.08
CA VAL A 87 2.92 1.76 23.93
C VAL A 87 3.24 1.94 22.44
N PRO A 88 2.69 2.95 21.74
CA PRO A 88 3.04 3.25 20.36
C PRO A 88 4.55 3.31 20.10
N LEU A 89 4.97 2.73 18.97
CA LEU A 89 6.37 2.76 18.51
C LEU A 89 6.90 4.20 18.36
N ALA A 90 6.04 5.13 17.91
CA ALA A 90 6.38 6.55 17.76
C ALA A 90 6.76 7.23 19.09
N CYS A 91 6.42 6.59 20.21
CA CYS A 91 6.62 7.09 21.56
C CYS A 91 7.64 6.25 22.32
N GLY A 92 8.48 5.48 21.62
CA GLY A 92 9.52 4.63 22.22
C GLY A 92 9.05 3.22 22.60
N GLY A 93 7.81 2.85 22.27
CA GLY A 93 7.32 1.50 22.52
C GLY A 93 8.13 0.42 21.80
N ALA A 94 8.31 -0.73 22.45
CA ALA A 94 9.04 -1.84 21.87
C ALA A 94 8.20 -2.58 20.81
N ASP A 95 8.82 -2.99 19.69
CA ASP A 95 8.16 -3.86 18.71
C ASP A 95 8.25 -5.34 19.11
N LYS A 96 7.58 -5.69 20.21
CA LYS A 96 7.66 -7.01 20.86
C LYS A 96 6.28 -7.50 21.31
N PRO A 97 6.07 -8.82 21.44
CA PRO A 97 4.77 -9.39 21.81
C PRO A 97 4.21 -8.85 23.13
N TYR A 98 5.07 -8.60 24.12
CA TYR A 98 4.64 -8.05 25.42
C TYR A 98 4.08 -6.63 25.32
N ASN A 99 4.41 -5.90 24.25
CA ASN A 99 3.91 -4.56 23.98
C ASN A 99 2.83 -4.60 22.89
N MET A 100 2.10 -5.70 22.72
CA MET A 100 1.01 -5.82 21.76
C MET A 100 -0.30 -6.14 22.48
N GLN A 101 -1.41 -5.70 21.88
CA GLN A 101 -2.76 -5.95 22.36
C GLN A 101 -3.75 -6.05 21.21
N TRP A 102 -4.87 -6.72 21.47
CA TRP A 102 -6.03 -6.71 20.58
C TRP A 102 -6.86 -5.46 20.82
N LEU A 103 -7.13 -4.71 19.75
CA LEU A 103 -8.03 -3.56 19.75
C LEU A 103 -9.12 -3.75 18.71
N THR A 104 -10.33 -3.29 19.02
CA THR A 104 -11.37 -3.11 18.00
C THR A 104 -10.95 -2.01 17.02
N ALA A 105 -11.55 -1.98 15.83
CA ALA A 105 -11.30 -0.92 14.85
C ALA A 105 -11.48 0.50 15.43
N LYS A 106 -12.52 0.69 16.27
CA LYS A 106 -12.80 1.96 16.95
C LYS A 106 -11.68 2.32 17.94
N GLN A 107 -11.28 1.38 18.80
CA GLN A 107 -10.20 1.62 19.76
C GLN A 107 -8.87 1.92 19.06
N ASN A 108 -8.54 1.17 18.00
CA ASN A 108 -7.32 1.39 17.23
C ASN A 108 -7.29 2.78 16.59
N LEU A 109 -8.44 3.26 16.08
CA LEU A 109 -8.57 4.62 15.55
C LEU A 109 -8.38 5.68 16.64
N SER A 110 -9.11 5.55 17.76
CA SER A 110 -9.00 6.48 18.89
C SER A 110 -7.59 6.55 19.46
N LYS A 111 -6.91 5.40 19.59
CA LYS A 111 -5.52 5.33 20.05
C LYS A 111 -4.56 6.01 19.09
N GLY A 112 -4.75 5.81 17.78
CA GLY A 112 -3.97 6.51 16.76
C GLY A 112 -4.07 8.02 16.85
N SER A 113 -5.26 8.56 17.17
CA SER A 113 -5.47 10.01 17.32
C SER A 113 -4.90 10.59 18.62
N MET A 114 -4.69 9.79 19.66
CA MET A 114 -4.15 10.25 20.95
C MET A 114 -2.62 10.40 20.98
N GLY A 115 -1.91 9.87 19.97
CA GLY A 115 -0.45 10.03 19.86
C GLY A 115 0.30 9.44 21.06
N CYS A 116 1.18 10.24 21.69
CA CYS A 116 1.98 9.84 22.85
C CYS A 116 1.34 10.11 24.22
N SER A 117 0.06 10.49 24.24
CA SER A 117 -0.64 10.88 25.47
C SER A 117 -1.40 9.74 26.15
N TYR A 118 -1.06 8.48 25.87
CA TYR A 118 -1.71 7.32 26.49
C TYR A 118 -1.17 7.16 27.93
N ASN A 119 -2.06 7.30 28.92
CA ASN A 119 -1.83 6.97 30.32
C ASN A 119 -3.00 6.09 30.78
#